data_AF-A0A0C9W5J5-F1
#
_entry.id   AF-A0A0C9W5J5-F1
#
_cell.length_a   1.000
_cell.length_b   1.000
_cell.length_c   1.000
_cell.angle_alpha   90.00
_cell.angle_beta   90.00
_cell.angle_gamma   90.00
#
_symmetry.space_group_name_H-M   'P 1'
#
loop_
_entity.id
_entity.type
_entity.pdbx_description
1 polymer ?
#
loop_
_entity_poly.entity_id
_entity_poly.type
_entity_poly.pdbx_seq_one_letter_code
_entity_poly.pdbx_strand_id
1 'polypeptide(L)'
;WADSTLSKYQGVIEQFHGFCQSERIHMRLRLPTSEDLLCAFAASRVGLLAGNTVQNYMAVVKAWHIYNNARWLGGVRLRYILNGVKNLAPATSKRPPRPPITRAMFLLLAHFMVLSDTFDACCFAAACFAMWAQCRLGE
;
A
#
# COMPACT_ATOMS: atom_id res chain seq x y z
N TRP A 1 16.61 3.40 -1.56
CA TRP A 1 15.36 2.91 -0.91
C TRP A 1 15.64 1.54 -0.30
N ALA A 2 14.88 1.11 0.71
CA ALA A 2 14.97 -0.26 1.22
C ALA A 2 14.58 -1.27 0.12
N ASP A 3 15.12 -2.50 0.15
CA ASP A 3 14.91 -3.50 -0.89
C ASP A 3 13.43 -3.89 -1.07
N SER A 4 12.69 -3.98 0.04
CA SER A 4 11.24 -4.24 0.02
C SER A 4 10.44 -3.12 -0.65
N THR A 5 10.93 -1.88 -0.58
CA THR A 5 10.34 -0.72 -1.27
C THR A 5 10.70 -0.76 -2.75
N LEU A 6 11.94 -1.09 -3.11
CA LEU A 6 12.38 -1.21 -4.51
C LEU A 6 11.58 -2.28 -5.26
N SER A 7 11.42 -3.46 -4.67
CA SER A 7 10.65 -4.56 -5.28
C SER A 7 9.19 -4.16 -5.55
N LYS A 8 8.54 -3.51 -4.57
CA LYS A 8 7.18 -2.98 -4.76
C LYS A 8 7.11 -1.92 -5.85
N TYR A 9 8.13 -1.05 -5.94
CA TYR A 9 8.16 0.01 -6.93
C TYR A 9 8.31 -0.56 -8.33
N GLN A 10 9.22 -1.52 -8.50
CA GLN A 10 9.42 -2.22 -9.77
C GLN A 10 8.13 -2.88 -10.26
N GLY A 11 7.43 -3.62 -9.39
CA GLY A 11 6.18 -4.27 -9.78
C GLY A 11 5.06 -3.29 -10.19
N VAL A 12 5.03 -2.08 -9.64
CA VAL A 12 4.08 -1.04 -10.07
C VAL A 12 4.50 -0.43 -11.41
N ILE A 13 5.80 -0.19 -11.63
CA ILE A 13 6.32 0.34 -12.90
C ILE A 13 6.07 -0.67 -14.04
N GLU A 14 6.28 -1.96 -13.80
CA GLU A 14 5.97 -3.03 -14.75
C GLU A 14 4.48 -3.03 -15.11
N GLN A 15 3.59 -2.89 -14.13
CA GLN A 15 2.16 -2.78 -14.37
C GLN A 15 1.77 -1.53 -15.17
N PHE A 16 2.45 -0.41 -14.94
CA PHE A 16 2.26 0.81 -15.74
C PHE A 16 2.73 0.62 -17.19
N HIS A 17 3.88 -0.04 -17.39
CA HIS A 17 4.38 -0.35 -18.73
C HIS A 17 3.48 -1.35 -19.47
N GLY A 18 2.96 -2.37 -18.77
CA GLY A 18 2.00 -3.32 -19.33
C GLY A 18 0.70 -2.62 -19.77
N PHE A 19 0.18 -1.69 -18.96
CA PHE A 19 -0.94 -0.83 -19.37
C PHE A 19 -0.60 0.03 -20.60
N CYS A 20 0.59 0.65 -20.63
CA CYS A 20 1.01 1.43 -21.80
C CYS A 20 1.16 0.56 -23.06
N GLN A 21 1.51 -0.73 -22.92
CA GLN A 21 1.58 -1.66 -24.04
C GLN A 21 0.18 -2.04 -24.55
N SER A 22 -0.77 -2.32 -23.64
CA SER A 22 -2.15 -2.64 -24.04
C SER A 22 -2.83 -1.49 -24.78
N GLU A 23 -2.59 -0.24 -24.32
CA GLU A 23 -3.12 0.98 -24.93
C GLU A 23 -2.29 1.48 -26.14
N ARG A 24 -1.29 0.70 -26.59
CA ARG A 24 -0.40 1.03 -27.72
C ARG A 24 0.30 2.39 -27.60
N ILE A 25 0.63 2.80 -26.38
CA ILE A 25 1.32 4.05 -26.08
C ILE A 25 2.80 3.93 -26.44
N HIS A 26 3.25 4.81 -27.34
CA HIS A 26 4.64 4.88 -27.77
C HIS A 26 5.58 5.18 -26.59
N MET A 27 6.77 4.56 -26.57
CA MET A 27 7.71 4.65 -25.44
C MET A 27 8.08 6.09 -25.07
N ARG A 28 8.20 6.96 -26.07
CA ARG A 28 8.50 8.40 -25.90
C ARG A 28 7.40 9.19 -25.15
N LEU A 29 6.17 8.69 -25.09
CA LEU A 29 5.05 9.35 -24.40
C LEU A 29 4.88 8.83 -22.97
N ARG A 30 5.62 7.79 -22.58
CA ARG A 30 5.55 7.19 -21.25
C ARG A 30 6.30 8.03 -20.22
N LEU A 31 7.29 8.81 -20.65
CA LEU A 31 8.13 9.64 -19.79
C LEU A 31 8.59 10.89 -20.57
N PRO A 32 8.23 12.12 -20.14
CA PRO A 32 7.26 12.44 -19.08
C PRO A 32 5.84 11.98 -19.44
N THR A 33 5.11 11.46 -18.46
CA THR A 33 3.74 10.98 -18.67
C THR A 33 2.78 12.16 -18.65
N SER A 34 1.92 12.30 -19.66
CA SER A 34 0.88 13.33 -19.66
C SER A 34 -0.15 13.10 -18.55
N GLU A 35 -0.83 14.16 -18.12
CA GLU A 35 -1.90 14.03 -17.11
C GLU A 35 -3.02 13.09 -17.56
N ASP A 36 -3.37 13.11 -18.85
CA ASP A 36 -4.40 12.24 -19.42
C ASP A 36 -4.04 10.76 -19.34
N LEU A 37 -2.78 10.42 -19.60
CA LEU A 37 -2.29 9.05 -19.49
C LEU A 37 -2.23 8.58 -18.02
N LEU A 38 -1.86 9.47 -17.10
CA LEU A 38 -1.94 9.19 -15.65
C LEU A 38 -3.40 8.96 -15.22
N CYS A 39 -4.33 9.76 -15.72
CA CYS A 39 -5.76 9.62 -15.46
C CYS A 39 -6.29 8.29 -16.02
N ALA A 40 -5.95 7.94 -17.24
CA ALA A 40 -6.34 6.69 -17.88
C ALA A 40 -5.81 5.48 -17.11
N PHE A 41 -4.53 5.52 -16.70
CA PHE A 41 -3.94 4.47 -15.88
C PHE A 41 -4.66 4.32 -14.53
N ALA A 42 -4.93 5.42 -13.83
CA ALA A 42 -5.68 5.38 -12.57
C ALA A 42 -7.11 4.85 -12.76
N ALA A 43 -7.80 5.28 -13.83
CA ALA A 43 -9.16 4.86 -14.15
C ALA A 43 -9.24 3.37 -14.53
N SER A 44 -8.21 2.81 -15.18
CA SER A 44 -8.15 1.38 -15.53
C SER A 44 -8.21 0.44 -14.32
N ARG A 45 -7.96 0.97 -13.11
CA ARG A 45 -7.92 0.21 -11.85
C ARG A 45 -9.15 0.41 -10.97
N VAL A 46 -10.14 1.17 -11.43
CA VAL A 46 -11.43 1.35 -10.75
C VAL A 46 -12.08 -0.02 -10.55
N GLY A 47 -12.65 -0.26 -9.37
CA GLY A 47 -13.35 -1.51 -9.05
C GLY A 47 -12.43 -2.72 -8.81
N LEU A 48 -11.20 -2.71 -9.34
CA LEU A 48 -10.24 -3.82 -9.22
C LEU A 48 -9.37 -3.70 -7.96
N LEU A 49 -8.99 -2.49 -7.59
CA LEU A 49 -8.07 -2.23 -6.48
C LEU A 49 -8.67 -1.28 -5.44
N ALA A 50 -8.13 -1.35 -4.22
CA ALA A 50 -8.40 -0.35 -3.19
C ALA A 50 -7.97 1.03 -3.70
N GLY A 51 -8.78 2.07 -3.43
CA GLY A 51 -8.42 3.44 -3.81
C GLY A 51 -7.05 3.88 -3.27
N ASN A 52 -6.70 3.44 -2.05
CA ASN A 52 -5.39 3.73 -1.46
C ASN A 52 -4.24 3.03 -2.20
N THR A 53 -4.48 1.85 -2.76
CA THR A 53 -3.49 1.13 -3.59
C THR A 53 -3.23 1.89 -4.88
N VAL A 54 -4.27 2.42 -5.53
CA VAL A 54 -4.11 3.21 -6.76
C VAL A 54 -3.37 4.53 -6.49
N GLN A 55 -3.65 5.18 -5.35
CA GLN A 55 -2.87 6.36 -4.92
C GLN A 55 -1.39 6.02 -4.69
N ASN A 56 -1.09 4.89 -4.05
CA ASN A 56 0.28 4.41 -3.90
C ASN A 56 0.94 4.15 -5.26
N TYR A 57 0.19 3.63 -6.24
CA TYR A 57 0.73 3.43 -7.59
C TYR A 57 1.13 4.75 -8.24
N MET A 58 0.30 5.80 -8.12
CA MET A 58 0.66 7.14 -8.60
C MET A 58 1.88 7.70 -7.90
N ALA A 59 2.05 7.44 -6.59
CA ALA A 59 3.23 7.86 -5.86
C ALA A 59 4.51 7.16 -6.38
N VAL A 60 4.43 5.87 -6.72
CA VAL A 60 5.55 5.15 -7.36
C VAL A 60 5.84 5.70 -8.75
N VAL A 61 4.82 5.91 -9.60
CA VAL A 61 5.02 6.48 -10.94
C VAL A 61 5.67 7.87 -10.83
N LYS A 62 5.21 8.71 -9.89
CA LYS A 62 5.84 10.01 -9.62
C LYS A 62 7.29 9.87 -9.16
N ALA A 63 7.59 8.91 -8.28
CA ALA A 63 8.96 8.65 -7.83
C ALA A 63 9.85 8.20 -9.00
N TRP A 64 9.31 7.40 -9.92
CA TRP A 64 9.99 7.01 -11.15
C TRP A 64 10.25 8.21 -12.07
N HIS A 65 9.32 9.16 -12.23
CA HIS A 65 9.58 10.42 -12.95
C HIS A 65 10.75 11.20 -12.34
N ILE A 66 10.73 11.36 -11.02
CA ILE A 66 11.79 12.09 -10.29
C ILE A 66 13.14 11.40 -10.49
N TYR A 67 13.18 10.07 -10.35
CA TYR A 67 14.41 9.29 -10.54
C TYR A 67 15.02 9.46 -11.93
N ASN A 68 14.18 9.58 -12.97
CA ASN A 68 14.63 9.76 -14.34
C ASN A 68 14.77 11.23 -14.77
N ASN A 69 14.76 12.18 -13.81
CA ASN A 69 14.78 13.62 -14.09
C ASN A 69 13.69 14.08 -15.09
N ALA A 70 12.56 13.39 -15.10
CA ALA A 70 11.43 13.72 -15.96
C ALA A 70 10.42 14.60 -15.21
N ARG A 71 9.86 15.57 -15.92
CA ARG A 71 8.83 16.45 -15.35
C ARG A 71 7.58 15.64 -14.99
N TRP A 72 7.11 15.80 -13.76
CA TRP A 72 5.80 15.31 -13.33
C TRP A 72 4.70 16.24 -13.85
N LEU A 73 3.75 15.71 -14.62
CA LEU A 73 2.64 16.47 -15.21
C LEU A 73 1.29 16.17 -14.55
N GLY A 74 1.25 15.51 -13.40
CA GLY A 74 0.00 15.26 -12.69
C GLY A 74 -0.55 16.53 -12.04
N GLY A 75 -1.83 16.82 -12.28
CA GLY A 75 -2.50 18.05 -11.83
C GLY A 75 -3.85 17.80 -11.16
N VAL A 76 -4.78 18.74 -11.37
CA VAL A 76 -6.10 18.74 -10.72
C VAL A 76 -7.00 17.63 -11.26
N ARG A 77 -6.91 17.30 -12.55
CA ARG A 77 -7.72 16.25 -13.18
C ARG A 77 -7.38 14.89 -12.58
N LEU A 78 -6.09 14.61 -12.42
CA LEU A 78 -5.63 13.38 -11.78
C LEU A 78 -6.17 13.25 -10.36
N ARG A 79 -6.18 14.34 -9.59
CA ARG A 79 -6.73 14.33 -8.23
C ARG A 79 -8.22 14.00 -8.20
N TYR A 80 -9.02 14.55 -9.12
CA TYR A 80 -10.44 14.20 -9.23
C TYR A 80 -10.65 12.73 -9.60
N ILE A 81 -9.86 12.21 -10.55
CA ILE A 81 -9.93 10.80 -10.92
C ILE A 81 -9.58 9.90 -9.73
N LEU A 82 -8.51 10.20 -8.99
CA LEU A 82 -8.14 9.42 -7.80
C LEU A 82 -9.22 9.44 -6.71
N ASN A 83 -9.91 10.57 -6.53
CA ASN A 83 -11.07 10.63 -5.63
C ASN A 83 -12.24 9.77 -6.15
N GLY A 84 -12.52 9.82 -7.45
CA GLY A 84 -13.51 8.95 -8.09
C GLY A 84 -13.18 7.47 -7.92
N VAL A 85 -11.93 7.08 -8.17
CA VAL A 85 -11.42 5.71 -7.96
C VAL A 85 -11.61 5.27 -6.50
N LYS A 86 -11.32 6.16 -5.54
CA LYS A 86 -11.52 5.86 -4.11
C LYS A 86 -12.99 5.68 -3.74
N ASN A 87 -13.87 6.47 -4.33
CA ASN A 87 -15.31 6.40 -4.08
C ASN A 87 -15.94 5.15 -4.71
N LEU A 88 -15.45 4.75 -5.88
CA LEU A 88 -15.87 3.55 -6.61
C LEU A 88 -15.08 2.30 -6.20
N ALA A 89 -14.22 2.39 -5.19
CA ALA A 89 -13.48 1.25 -4.69
C ALA A 89 -14.46 0.20 -4.15
N PRO A 90 -14.25 -1.09 -4.44
CA PRO A 90 -15.19 -2.13 -4.07
C PRO A 90 -15.34 -2.20 -2.55
N ALA A 91 -16.56 -2.43 -2.06
CA ALA A 91 -16.83 -2.51 -0.62
C ALA A 91 -15.98 -3.60 0.07
N THR A 92 -15.69 -4.68 -0.66
CA THR A 92 -14.80 -5.78 -0.23
C THR A 92 -13.36 -5.33 0.07
N SER A 93 -12.93 -4.18 -0.46
CA SER A 93 -11.62 -3.62 -0.15
C SER A 93 -11.54 -2.96 1.22
N LYS A 94 -12.68 -2.61 1.84
CA LYS A 94 -12.72 -1.97 3.16
C LYS A 94 -12.86 -3.05 4.22
N ARG A 95 -11.82 -3.21 5.04
CA ARG A 95 -11.90 -4.06 6.24
C ARG A 95 -12.40 -3.22 7.41
N PRO A 96 -13.30 -3.74 8.26
CA PRO A 96 -13.64 -3.06 9.49
C PRO A 96 -12.38 -2.87 10.35
N PRO A 97 -12.33 -1.83 11.19
CA PRO A 97 -11.28 -1.69 12.19
C PRO A 97 -11.14 -2.98 12.99
N ARG A 98 -9.90 -3.43 13.22
CA ARG A 98 -9.67 -4.58 14.09
C ARG A 98 -10.05 -4.20 15.52
N PRO A 99 -10.73 -5.08 16.28
CA PRO A 99 -11.04 -4.80 17.67
C PRO A 99 -9.74 -4.59 18.46
N PRO A 100 -9.75 -3.72 19.48
CA PRO A 100 -8.59 -3.50 20.31
C PRO A 100 -8.24 -4.77 21.09
N ILE A 101 -6.95 -5.01 21.30
CA ILE A 101 -6.51 -6.06 22.22
C ILE A 101 -6.80 -5.58 23.64
N THR A 102 -7.53 -6.37 24.42
CA THR A 102 -7.96 -6.00 25.77
C THR A 102 -7.12 -6.70 26.83
N ARG A 103 -7.08 -6.13 28.05
CA ARG A 103 -6.47 -6.78 29.22
C ARG A 103 -7.04 -8.17 29.48
N ALA A 104 -8.34 -8.38 29.25
CA ALA A 104 -8.97 -9.69 29.41
C ALA A 104 -8.38 -10.74 28.47
N MET A 105 -8.06 -10.37 27.23
CA MET A 105 -7.39 -11.27 26.29
C MET A 105 -5.98 -11.65 26.76
N PHE A 106 -5.27 -10.73 27.42
CA PHE A 106 -3.96 -11.02 28.03
C PHE A 106 -4.04 -11.91 29.25
N LEU A 107 -5.03 -11.72 30.11
CA LEU A 107 -5.27 -12.60 31.26
C LEU A 107 -5.61 -14.02 30.81
N LEU A 108 -6.40 -14.14 29.73
CA LEU A 108 -6.71 -15.42 29.10
C LEU A 108 -5.44 -16.06 28.51
N LEU A 109 -4.62 -15.27 27.82
CA LEU A 109 -3.35 -15.75 27.27
C LEU A 109 -2.42 -16.28 28.37
N ALA A 110 -2.26 -15.54 29.47
CA ALA A 110 -1.46 -15.94 30.62
C ALA A 110 -1.98 -17.22 31.29
N HIS A 111 -3.30 -17.40 31.32
CA HIS A 111 -3.92 -18.59 31.91
C HIS A 111 -3.59 -19.88 31.17
N PHE A 112 -3.42 -19.82 29.84
CA PHE A 112 -3.10 -20.98 29.00
C PHE A 112 -1.60 -21.20 28.78
N MET A 113 -0.74 -20.33 29.31
CA MET A 113 0.72 -20.45 29.16
C MET A 113 1.36 -21.01 30.43
N VAL A 114 2.38 -21.84 30.25
CA VAL A 114 3.18 -22.36 31.35
C VAL A 114 4.35 -21.41 31.56
N LEU A 115 4.19 -20.39 32.42
CA LEU A 115 5.25 -19.38 32.65
C LEU A 115 6.53 -19.93 33.30
N SER A 116 6.53 -21.20 33.72
CA SER A 116 7.75 -21.92 34.12
C SER A 116 8.58 -22.40 32.94
N ASP A 117 7.97 -22.52 31.75
CA ASP A 117 8.66 -22.78 30.50
C ASP A 117 9.23 -21.47 29.94
N THR A 118 10.48 -21.51 29.49
CA THR A 118 11.21 -20.32 29.05
C THR A 118 10.66 -19.77 27.75
N PHE A 119 10.12 -20.59 26.87
CA PHE A 119 9.54 -20.15 25.61
C PHE A 119 8.21 -19.42 25.85
N ASP A 120 7.30 -20.03 26.60
CA ASP A 120 6.01 -19.43 26.96
C ASP A 120 6.18 -18.09 27.71
N ALA A 121 7.14 -18.04 28.65
CA ALA A 121 7.46 -16.80 29.37
C ALA A 121 7.97 -15.70 28.42
N CYS A 122 8.84 -16.03 27.46
CA CYS A 122 9.34 -15.09 26.45
C CYS A 122 8.22 -14.57 25.54
N CYS A 123 7.34 -15.46 25.06
CA CYS A 123 6.19 -15.08 24.23
C CYS A 123 5.23 -14.14 24.97
N PHE A 124 4.95 -14.44 26.24
CA PHE A 124 4.09 -13.59 27.06
C PHE A 124 4.71 -12.21 27.32
N ALA A 125 6.02 -12.16 27.62
CA ALA A 125 6.75 -10.91 27.80
C ALA A 125 6.75 -10.06 26.53
N ALA A 126 7.00 -10.66 25.36
CA ALA A 126 6.97 -9.99 24.06
C ALA A 126 5.57 -9.42 23.74
N ALA A 127 4.51 -10.19 24.02
CA ALA A 127 3.14 -9.73 23.86
C ALA A 127 2.84 -8.53 24.78
N CYS A 128 3.24 -8.61 26.06
CA CYS A 128 3.07 -7.50 27.00
C CYS A 128 3.80 -6.25 26.52
N PHE A 129 5.04 -6.40 26.06
CA PHE A 129 5.83 -5.29 25.55
C PHE A 129 5.17 -4.66 24.32
N ALA A 130 4.71 -5.47 23.36
CA ALA A 130 4.00 -4.99 22.19
C ALA A 130 2.72 -4.21 22.55
N MET A 131 1.95 -4.68 23.53
CA MET A 131 0.74 -3.98 23.98
C MET A 131 1.05 -2.68 24.73
N TRP A 132 1.87 -2.75 25.78
CA TRP A 132 2.07 -1.63 26.71
C TRP A 132 3.01 -0.56 26.17
N ALA A 133 4.05 -0.95 25.42
CA ALA A 133 4.95 -0.01 24.76
C ALA A 133 4.47 0.38 23.35
N GLN A 134 3.32 -0.15 22.89
CA GLN A 134 2.77 0.10 21.55
C GLN A 134 3.80 -0.18 20.43
N CYS A 135 4.64 -1.20 20.63
CA CYS A 135 5.72 -1.51 19.71
C CYS A 135 5.16 -2.07 18.39
N ARG A 136 5.72 -1.59 17.28
CA ARG A 136 5.46 -2.18 15.96
C ARG A 136 6.34 -3.40 15.78
N LEU A 137 5.75 -4.59 15.78
CA LEU A 137 6.43 -5.87 15.54
C LEU A 137 6.71 -6.11 14.05
N GLY A 138 6.98 -5.05 13.28
CA GLY A 138 7.19 -5.17 11.84
C GLY A 138 8.54 -5.80 11.55
N GLU A 139 8.54 -7.02 10.99
CA GLU A 139 9.63 -7.54 10.15
C GLU A 139 9.32 -7.31 8.66
#